data_AF-K1TYS5-F1
#
_entry.id   AF-K1TYS5-F1
#
_cell.length_a   1.000
_cell.length_b   1.000
_cell.length_c   1.000
_cell.angle_alpha   90.00
_cell.angle_beta   90.00
_cell.angle_gamma   90.00
#
_symmetry.space_group_name_H-M   'P 1'
#
loop_
_entity.id
_entity.type
_entity.pdbx_description
1 polymer ?
#
loop_
_entity_poly.entity_id
_entity_poly.type
_entity_poly.pdbx_seq_one_letter_code
_entity_poly.pdbx_strand_id
1 'polypeptide(L)'
;MRLPQCYLYPKFLDVVGSLNDYSHGLASLVNEASFKDEVKRQCTKIEEYFGKKPTVLRNSSLIYSDDIGNDVANMGFIGMLTEGAKHVLGWKSPHYVYHCALNPKLKLLLRDVNLSDDISLRFSNSDWDGYPLFADNYMNQIAAFPEEEQVINIFMELSALGIAQPLSSNILEFMKALPQCAKDRGIT
;
A
#
# COMPACT_ATOMS: atom_id res chain seq x y z
N MET A 1 5.09 23.53 -30.00
CA MET A 1 4.47 23.05 -28.75
C MET A 1 4.61 21.53 -28.77
N ARG A 2 5.61 20.97 -28.08
CA ARG A 2 5.85 19.52 -28.03
C ARG A 2 5.07 18.96 -26.83
N LEU A 3 4.17 18.02 -27.10
CA LEU A 3 3.51 17.23 -26.06
C LEU A 3 4.59 16.44 -25.29
N PRO A 4 4.50 16.34 -23.95
CA PRO A 4 5.41 15.51 -23.18
C PRO A 4 5.22 14.04 -23.58
N GLN A 5 6.34 13.37 -23.75
CA GLN A 5 6.47 11.96 -24.13
C GLN A 5 5.84 11.10 -23.01
N CYS A 6 4.75 10.39 -23.28
CA CYS A 6 4.23 9.37 -22.37
C CYS A 6 5.25 8.24 -22.29
N TYR A 7 5.89 8.07 -21.14
CA TYR A 7 6.69 6.89 -20.86
C TYR A 7 5.74 5.78 -20.42
N LEU A 8 5.63 4.72 -21.23
CA LEU A 8 5.00 3.47 -20.86
C LEU A 8 5.86 2.84 -19.76
N TYR A 9 5.47 3.05 -18.50
CA TYR A 9 5.99 2.26 -17.39
C TYR A 9 5.21 0.94 -17.35
N PRO A 10 5.86 -0.20 -17.05
CA PRO A 10 5.14 -1.42 -16.70
C PRO A 10 4.41 -1.24 -15.35
N LYS A 11 3.26 -1.91 -15.19
CA LYS A 11 2.45 -1.85 -13.96
C LYS A 11 3.28 -2.40 -12.81
N PHE A 12 3.40 -1.63 -11.73
CA PHE A 12 4.15 -1.98 -10.53
C PHE A 12 3.22 -2.47 -9.43
N LEU A 13 3.46 -3.69 -8.94
CA LEU A 13 2.77 -4.28 -7.80
C LEU A 13 3.66 -4.22 -6.56
N ASP A 14 3.29 -3.39 -5.59
CA ASP A 14 4.00 -3.32 -4.31
C ASP A 14 3.16 -4.00 -3.21
N VAL A 15 3.67 -5.11 -2.66
CA VAL A 15 3.15 -5.72 -1.43
C VAL A 15 4.01 -5.20 -0.29
N VAL A 16 3.69 -3.99 0.19
CA VAL A 16 4.54 -3.32 1.19
C VAL A 16 4.26 -3.84 2.59
N GLY A 17 5.23 -4.58 3.15
CA GLY A 17 5.39 -4.68 4.60
C GLY A 17 5.95 -3.34 5.12
N SER A 18 5.08 -2.45 5.58
CA SER A 18 5.47 -1.08 5.93
C SER A 18 5.67 -0.88 7.43
N LEU A 19 6.53 0.08 7.78
CA LEU A 19 6.73 0.54 9.15
C LEU A 19 5.41 0.92 9.80
N ASN A 20 5.21 0.60 11.07
CA ASN A 20 4.18 1.25 11.87
C ASN A 20 4.84 2.09 12.98
N ASP A 21 4.13 3.07 13.53
CA ASP A 21 4.55 3.72 14.76
C ASP A 21 4.68 2.68 15.90
N TYR A 22 5.66 2.89 16.78
CA TYR A 22 6.12 1.89 17.75
C TYR A 22 5.00 1.35 18.67
N SER A 23 3.96 2.14 18.91
CA SER A 23 2.88 1.84 19.84
C SER A 23 1.56 1.44 19.17
N HIS A 24 1.47 1.44 17.83
CA HIS A 24 0.20 1.35 17.11
C HIS A 24 -0.83 2.40 17.57
N GLY A 25 -0.37 3.60 17.93
CA GLY A 25 -1.13 4.64 18.61
C GLY A 25 -1.76 5.65 17.67
N LEU A 26 -2.72 6.41 18.21
CA LEU A 26 -3.31 7.58 17.53
C LEU A 26 -2.51 8.86 17.80
N ALA A 27 -1.21 8.74 18.11
CA ALA A 27 -0.37 9.88 18.48
C ALA A 27 -0.31 10.94 17.36
N SER A 28 -0.33 10.48 16.11
CA SER A 28 -0.42 11.34 14.91
C SER A 28 -1.63 12.29 14.89
N LEU A 29 -2.68 12.02 15.66
CA LEU A 29 -3.88 12.85 15.74
C LEU A 29 -3.90 13.81 16.94
N VAL A 30 -3.05 13.59 17.94
CA VAL A 30 -3.20 14.23 19.27
C VAL A 30 -1.94 14.97 19.70
N ASN A 31 -0.75 14.43 19.41
CA ASN A 31 0.51 15.02 19.86
C ASN A 31 1.62 14.80 18.83
N GLU A 32 1.86 15.84 18.04
CA GLU A 32 2.91 15.90 17.02
C GLU A 32 4.30 15.51 17.55
N ALA A 33 4.69 16.01 18.72
CA ALA A 33 6.01 15.73 19.29
C ALA A 33 6.16 14.24 19.64
N SER A 34 5.14 13.65 20.28
CA SER A 34 5.11 12.22 20.59
C SER A 34 5.14 11.36 19.33
N PHE A 35 4.38 11.74 18.31
CA PHE A 35 4.39 11.05 17.00
C PHE A 35 5.80 11.07 16.38
N LYS A 36 6.45 12.24 16.34
CA LYS A 36 7.81 12.38 15.79
C LYS A 36 8.82 11.51 16.54
N ASP A 37 8.70 11.41 17.87
CA ASP A 37 9.59 10.59 18.69
C ASP A 37 9.33 9.08 18.54
N GLU A 38 8.07 8.65 18.38
CA GLU A 38 7.73 7.26 18.06
C GLU A 38 8.26 6.83 16.70
N VAL A 39 8.06 7.66 15.67
CA VAL A 39 8.61 7.39 14.33
C VAL A 39 10.13 7.29 14.37
N LYS A 40 10.82 8.21 15.05
CA LYS A 40 12.29 8.15 15.20
C LYS A 40 12.75 6.88 15.90
N ARG A 41 12.08 6.47 16.98
CA ARG A 41 12.39 5.22 17.70
C ARG A 41 12.23 4.00 16.80
N GLN A 42 11.18 3.94 15.98
CA GLN A 42 10.99 2.87 15.02
C GLN A 42 12.08 2.86 13.94
N CYS A 43 12.44 4.03 13.40
CA CYS A 43 13.54 4.16 12.44
C CYS A 43 14.86 3.60 13.00
N THR A 44 15.20 3.95 14.25
CA THR A 44 16.38 3.42 14.93
C THR A 44 16.32 1.90 15.03
N LYS A 45 15.19 1.32 15.45
CA LYS A 45 15.04 -0.14 15.56
C LYS A 45 15.25 -0.83 14.22
N ILE A 46 14.70 -0.30 13.14
CA ILE A 46 14.84 -0.92 11.82
C ILE A 46 16.26 -0.79 11.29
N GLU A 47 16.93 0.33 11.54
CA GLU A 47 18.34 0.47 11.21
C GLU A 47 19.22 -0.49 12.04
N GLU A 48 18.92 -0.70 13.33
CA GLU A 48 19.61 -1.67 14.18
C GLU A 48 19.45 -3.12 13.68
N TYR A 49 18.23 -3.53 13.33
CA TYR A 49 17.96 -4.92 12.92
C TYR A 49 18.34 -5.22 11.47
N PHE A 50 18.19 -4.25 10.56
CA PHE A 50 18.30 -4.49 9.12
C PHE A 50 19.41 -3.68 8.45
N GLY A 51 20.08 -2.77 9.17
CA GLY A 51 21.12 -1.90 8.61
C GLY A 51 20.60 -0.93 7.56
N LYS A 52 19.29 -0.65 7.57
CA LYS A 52 18.61 0.20 6.58
C LYS A 52 17.80 1.29 7.29
N LYS A 53 18.04 2.54 6.91
CA LYS A 53 17.21 3.65 7.34
C LYS A 53 15.95 3.73 6.47
N PRO A 54 14.73 3.71 7.05
CA PRO A 54 13.51 3.80 6.27
C PRO A 54 13.35 5.18 5.64
N THR A 55 12.81 5.20 4.42
CA THR A 55 12.60 6.43 3.62
C THR A 55 11.12 6.68 3.29
N VAL A 56 10.28 5.67 3.50
CA VAL A 56 8.82 5.73 3.34
C VAL A 56 8.18 5.40 4.69
N LEU A 57 7.18 6.18 5.08
CA LEU A 57 6.43 5.95 6.32
C LEU A 57 5.09 5.31 6.03
N ARG A 58 4.65 4.40 6.90
CA ARG A 58 3.24 4.06 7.04
C ARG A 58 2.83 4.36 8.48
N ASN A 59 1.69 5.01 8.61
CA ASN A 59 1.12 5.35 9.90
C ASN A 59 0.10 4.29 10.32
N SER A 60 -0.22 4.23 11.61
CA SER A 60 -1.25 3.35 12.14
C SER A 60 -2.56 3.50 11.38
N SER A 61 -3.15 2.36 11.04
CA SER A 61 -4.39 2.25 10.26
C SER A 61 -4.40 3.08 8.96
N LEU A 62 -3.24 3.34 8.36
CA LEU A 62 -3.08 4.15 7.15
C LEU A 62 -3.62 5.60 7.30
N ILE A 63 -3.75 6.08 8.53
CA ILE A 63 -4.29 7.41 8.85
C ILE A 63 -3.42 8.50 8.23
N TYR A 64 -4.08 9.42 7.53
CA TYR A 64 -3.47 10.54 6.85
C TYR A 64 -4.32 11.80 6.96
N SER A 65 -3.63 12.94 7.09
CA SER A 65 -4.12 14.28 6.83
C SER A 65 -2.99 15.06 6.15
N ASP A 66 -3.30 16.18 5.49
CA ASP A 66 -2.27 17.03 4.90
C ASP A 66 -1.25 17.51 5.93
N ASP A 67 -1.68 17.77 7.17
CA ASP A 67 -0.80 18.16 8.29
C ASP A 67 0.17 17.03 8.66
N ILE A 68 -0.32 15.79 8.82
CA ILE A 68 0.53 14.62 9.04
C ILE A 68 1.51 14.46 7.89
N GLY A 69 1.05 14.62 6.65
CA GLY A 69 1.92 14.58 5.48
C GLY A 69 3.01 15.64 5.51
N ASN A 70 2.70 16.87 5.90
CA ASN A 70 3.69 17.93 6.05
C ASN A 70 4.73 17.60 7.13
N ASP A 71 4.30 17.07 8.28
CA ASP A 71 5.21 16.66 9.34
C ASP A 71 6.16 15.55 8.90
N VAL A 72 5.63 14.52 8.26
CA VAL A 72 6.39 13.38 7.73
C VAL A 72 7.41 13.86 6.69
N ALA A 73 7.03 14.77 5.81
CA ALA A 73 7.95 15.38 4.85
C ALA A 73 9.08 16.17 5.54
N ASN A 74 8.75 16.95 6.58
CA ASN A 74 9.72 17.73 7.36
C ASN A 74 10.68 16.85 8.17
N MET A 75 10.29 15.61 8.49
CA MET A 75 11.17 14.59 9.06
C MET A 75 12.14 13.97 8.03
N GLY A 76 12.00 14.31 6.74
CA GLY A 76 12.88 13.86 5.66
C GLY A 76 12.44 12.58 4.94
N PHE A 77 11.22 12.10 5.18
CA PHE A 77 10.65 10.99 4.39
C PHE A 77 10.32 11.45 2.97
N ILE A 78 10.46 10.54 2.01
CA ILE A 78 10.19 10.82 0.58
C ILE A 78 8.81 10.30 0.14
N GLY A 79 8.18 9.44 0.95
CA GLY A 79 6.86 8.93 0.67
C GLY A 79 6.10 8.49 1.91
N MET A 80 4.79 8.37 1.77
CA MET A 80 3.88 7.85 2.79
C MET A 80 2.82 6.94 2.17
N LEU A 81 2.48 5.86 2.88
CA LEU A 81 1.38 4.99 2.50
C LEU A 81 0.09 5.42 3.20
N THR A 82 -1.02 5.44 2.47
CA THR A 82 -2.33 5.80 3.02
C THR A 82 -3.48 5.04 2.36
N GLU A 83 -4.69 5.27 2.86
CA GLU A 83 -5.90 4.61 2.40
C GLU A 83 -6.42 5.23 1.09
N GLY A 84 -6.82 4.37 0.15
CA GLY A 84 -7.40 4.76 -1.14
C GLY A 84 -8.92 4.60 -1.17
N ALA A 85 -9.59 4.86 -0.05
CA ALA A 85 -11.04 4.65 0.05
C ALA A 85 -11.82 5.60 -0.85
N LYS A 86 -12.86 5.08 -1.53
CA LYS A 86 -13.70 5.83 -2.48
C LYS A 86 -14.28 7.12 -1.89
N HIS A 87 -14.65 7.13 -0.61
CA HIS A 87 -15.20 8.32 0.05
C HIS A 87 -14.16 9.44 0.22
N VAL A 88 -12.87 9.12 0.25
CA VAL A 88 -11.75 10.08 0.32
C VAL A 88 -11.37 10.56 -1.09
N LEU A 89 -11.28 9.64 -2.06
CA LEU A 89 -10.82 9.95 -3.41
C LEU A 89 -11.90 10.52 -4.34
N GLY A 90 -13.18 10.30 -4.01
CA GLY A 90 -14.30 10.65 -4.88
C GLY A 90 -14.23 9.87 -6.19
N TRP A 91 -13.95 10.59 -7.29
CA TRP A 91 -13.85 10.01 -8.63
C TRP A 91 -12.41 9.64 -9.03
N LYS A 92 -11.42 9.92 -8.17
CA LYS A 92 -10.00 9.63 -8.45
C LYS A 92 -9.68 8.16 -8.20
N SER A 93 -8.76 7.59 -8.98
CA SER A 93 -8.26 6.22 -8.79
C SER A 93 -7.14 6.16 -7.75
N PRO A 94 -7.06 5.15 -6.87
CA PRO A 94 -5.90 4.96 -5.99
C PRO A 94 -4.62 4.57 -6.74
N HIS A 95 -4.70 4.30 -8.05
CA HIS A 95 -3.61 3.74 -8.84
C HIS A 95 -2.59 4.73 -9.40
N TYR A 96 -2.52 5.92 -8.80
CA TYR A 96 -1.58 6.98 -9.14
C TYR A 96 -0.70 7.33 -7.95
N VAL A 97 0.45 7.92 -8.24
CA VAL A 97 1.26 8.59 -7.22
C VAL A 97 0.68 9.96 -6.94
N TYR A 98 0.18 10.16 -5.73
CA TYR A 98 -0.28 11.45 -5.26
C TYR A 98 0.83 12.20 -4.53
N HIS A 99 0.59 13.46 -4.21
CA HIS A 99 1.52 14.29 -3.46
C HIS A 99 0.77 14.97 -2.32
N CYS A 100 1.43 15.11 -1.17
CA CYS A 100 0.89 15.87 -0.06
C CYS A 100 0.61 17.32 -0.50
N ALA A 101 -0.57 17.85 -0.19
CA ALA A 101 -0.96 19.17 -0.66
C ALA A 101 -0.10 20.29 -0.03
N LEU A 102 0.25 20.14 1.25
CA LEU A 102 1.08 21.09 1.99
C LEU A 102 2.58 20.94 1.71
N ASN A 103 3.02 19.74 1.31
CA ASN A 103 4.42 19.50 0.98
C ASN A 103 4.57 18.57 -0.23
N PRO A 104 4.57 19.11 -1.46
CA PRO A 104 4.59 18.31 -2.69
C PRO A 104 5.84 17.46 -2.91
N LYS A 105 6.86 17.56 -2.05
CA LYS A 105 8.02 16.67 -2.11
C LYS A 105 7.71 15.27 -1.57
N LEU A 106 6.68 15.13 -0.74
CA LEU A 106 6.24 13.84 -0.20
C LEU A 106 5.24 13.18 -1.15
N LYS A 107 5.60 11.99 -1.63
CA LYS A 107 4.73 11.14 -2.45
C LYS A 107 3.75 10.36 -1.58
N LEU A 108 2.55 10.13 -2.07
CA LEU A 108 1.52 9.32 -1.42
C LEU A 108 1.20 8.13 -2.30
N LEU A 109 1.27 6.94 -1.72
CA LEU A 109 0.87 5.68 -2.35
C LEU A 109 -0.39 5.18 -1.64
N LEU A 110 -1.45 5.00 -2.40
CA LEU A 110 -2.78 4.73 -1.87
C LEU A 110 -3.13 3.27 -2.06
N ARG A 111 -3.63 2.63 -1.01
CA ARG A 111 -4.14 1.26 -1.02
C ARG A 111 -5.31 1.12 -1.99
N ASP A 112 -5.31 0.11 -2.84
CA ASP A 112 -6.56 -0.34 -3.46
C ASP A 112 -7.34 -1.17 -2.43
N VAL A 113 -8.45 -0.62 -1.93
CA VAL A 113 -9.28 -1.26 -0.92
C VAL A 113 -9.86 -2.59 -1.40
N ASN A 114 -10.34 -2.66 -2.63
CA ASN A 114 -11.03 -3.84 -3.11
C ASN A 114 -10.06 -4.99 -3.30
N LEU A 115 -8.98 -4.77 -4.06
CA LEU A 115 -7.95 -5.77 -4.32
C LEU A 115 -7.31 -6.26 -3.02
N SER A 116 -7.09 -5.35 -2.07
CA SER A 116 -6.52 -5.71 -0.77
C SER A 116 -7.49 -6.48 0.11
N ASP A 117 -8.77 -6.12 0.14
CA ASP A 117 -9.81 -6.81 0.92
C ASP A 117 -10.17 -8.18 0.33
N ASP A 118 -10.05 -8.35 -0.98
CA ASP A 118 -10.25 -9.64 -1.66
C ASP A 118 -9.30 -10.70 -1.10
N ILE A 119 -8.06 -10.31 -0.81
CA ILE A 119 -7.07 -11.19 -0.16
C ILE A 119 -7.29 -11.21 1.36
N SER A 120 -7.31 -10.06 2.02
CA SER A 120 -7.24 -10.00 3.48
C SER A 120 -8.53 -10.40 4.19
N LEU A 121 -9.69 -10.16 3.58
CA LEU A 121 -11.00 -10.39 4.18
C LEU A 121 -11.80 -11.49 3.48
N ARG A 122 -11.80 -11.53 2.14
CA ARG A 122 -12.74 -12.35 1.36
C ARG A 122 -12.16 -13.66 0.82
N PHE A 123 -10.85 -13.87 0.92
CA PHE A 123 -10.17 -14.96 0.22
C PHE A 123 -10.76 -16.36 0.47
N SER A 124 -11.13 -16.65 1.73
CA SER A 124 -11.74 -17.93 2.13
C SER A 124 -13.28 -17.87 2.25
N ASN A 125 -13.91 -16.77 1.84
CA ASN A 125 -15.35 -16.57 1.98
C ASN A 125 -16.10 -17.20 0.80
N SER A 126 -16.68 -18.39 0.99
CA SER A 126 -17.45 -19.10 -0.03
C SER A 126 -18.74 -18.40 -0.48
N ASP A 127 -19.24 -17.45 0.31
CA ASP A 127 -20.47 -16.70 0.01
C ASP A 127 -20.19 -15.44 -0.82
N TRP A 128 -18.93 -15.11 -1.07
CA TRP A 128 -18.54 -13.98 -1.92
C TRP A 128 -18.48 -14.42 -3.39
N ASP A 129 -19.09 -13.64 -4.28
CA ASP A 129 -19.14 -13.95 -5.73
C ASP A 129 -17.76 -14.13 -6.40
N GLY A 130 -16.69 -13.58 -5.80
CA GLY A 130 -15.32 -13.74 -6.28
C GLY A 130 -14.63 -15.03 -5.81
N TYR A 131 -15.30 -15.87 -5.01
CA TYR A 131 -14.75 -17.13 -4.53
C TYR A 131 -14.96 -18.28 -5.52
N PRO A 132 -13.97 -19.17 -5.72
CA PRO A 132 -12.60 -19.08 -5.19
C PRO A 132 -11.76 -18.04 -5.94
N LEU A 133 -10.91 -17.31 -5.20
CA LEU A 133 -10.02 -16.31 -5.79
C LEU A 133 -8.76 -16.97 -6.36
N PHE A 134 -8.69 -17.05 -7.69
CA PHE A 134 -7.50 -17.55 -8.38
C PHE A 134 -6.53 -16.42 -8.74
N ALA A 135 -5.22 -16.72 -8.68
CA ALA A 135 -4.16 -15.76 -8.96
C ALA A 135 -4.19 -15.24 -10.41
N ASP A 136 -4.60 -16.06 -11.37
CA ASP A 136 -4.75 -15.68 -12.77
C ASP A 136 -5.90 -14.68 -12.97
N ASN A 137 -7.06 -14.93 -12.35
CA ASN A 137 -8.21 -14.05 -12.39
C ASN A 137 -7.93 -12.72 -11.67
N TYR A 138 -7.29 -12.78 -10.51
CA TYR A 138 -6.87 -11.60 -9.78
C TYR A 138 -5.92 -10.73 -10.62
N MET A 139 -4.95 -11.36 -11.29
CA MET A 139 -4.00 -10.63 -12.12
C MET A 139 -4.59 -10.18 -13.47
N ASN A 140 -5.62 -10.88 -13.99
CA ASN A 140 -6.41 -10.40 -15.12
C ASN A 140 -7.14 -9.09 -14.79
N GLN A 141 -7.72 -8.98 -13.60
CA GLN A 141 -8.37 -7.74 -13.14
C GLN A 141 -7.35 -6.59 -13.08
N ILE A 142 -6.16 -6.85 -12.52
CA ILE A 142 -5.09 -5.86 -12.47
C ILE A 142 -4.63 -5.45 -13.88
N ALA A 143 -4.44 -6.41 -14.78
CA ALA A 143 -4.04 -6.15 -16.16
C ALA A 143 -5.09 -5.31 -16.92
N ALA A 144 -6.37 -5.46 -16.59
CA ALA A 144 -7.48 -4.75 -17.24
C ALA A 144 -7.61 -3.27 -16.85
N PHE A 145 -6.93 -2.78 -15.79
CA PHE A 145 -6.92 -1.34 -15.50
C PHE A 145 -6.35 -0.51 -16.65
N PRO A 146 -6.75 0.77 -16.80
CA PRO A 146 -6.23 1.66 -17.83
C PRO A 146 -4.69 1.71 -17.88
N GLU A 147 -4.14 2.00 -19.05
CA GLU A 147 -2.68 2.09 -19.26
C GLU A 147 -2.06 3.28 -18.52
N GLU A 148 -2.85 4.25 -18.08
CA GLU A 148 -2.37 5.35 -17.23
C GLU A 148 -2.27 4.93 -15.75
N GLU A 149 -2.99 3.89 -15.33
CA GLU A 149 -3.05 3.38 -13.96
C GLU A 149 -1.96 2.33 -13.72
N GLN A 150 -0.75 2.83 -13.41
CA GLN A 150 0.47 2.03 -13.39
C GLN A 150 0.95 1.60 -12.00
N VAL A 151 0.32 2.10 -10.92
CA VAL A 151 0.78 1.82 -9.55
C VAL A 151 -0.33 1.13 -8.78
N ILE A 152 -0.18 -0.16 -8.50
CA ILE A 152 -1.19 -0.94 -7.79
C ILE A 152 -0.64 -1.31 -6.42
N ASN A 153 -1.21 -0.72 -5.38
CA ASN A 153 -0.76 -0.94 -4.01
C ASN A 153 -1.72 -1.88 -3.29
N ILE A 154 -1.23 -3.05 -2.90
CA ILE A 154 -2.02 -4.07 -2.20
C ILE A 154 -1.49 -4.18 -0.77
N PHE A 155 -2.25 -3.66 0.19
CA PHE A 155 -1.84 -3.62 1.59
C PHE A 155 -2.72 -4.53 2.45
N MET A 156 -2.08 -5.43 3.18
CA MET A 156 -2.72 -6.30 4.14
C MET A 156 -1.84 -6.47 5.38
N GLU A 157 -2.47 -6.73 6.51
CA GLU A 157 -1.72 -7.15 7.70
C GLU A 157 -1.14 -8.55 7.50
N LEU A 158 0.00 -8.83 8.13
CA LEU A 158 0.60 -10.17 8.08
C LEU A 158 -0.34 -11.23 8.67
N SER A 159 -1.19 -10.85 9.62
CA SER A 159 -2.26 -11.68 10.20
C SER A 159 -3.28 -12.17 9.15
N ALA A 160 -3.37 -11.52 7.98
CA ALA A 160 -4.17 -12.04 6.87
C ALA A 160 -3.72 -13.45 6.46
N LEU A 161 -2.42 -13.73 6.54
CA LEU A 161 -1.82 -14.98 6.10
C LEU A 161 -1.72 -15.97 7.26
N GLY A 162 -2.55 -17.01 7.24
CA GLY A 162 -2.51 -18.12 8.19
C GLY A 162 -3.32 -17.91 9.48
N ILE A 163 -3.74 -16.67 9.79
CA ILE A 163 -4.69 -16.39 10.89
C ILE A 163 -6.07 -16.08 10.33
N ALA A 164 -6.25 -14.93 9.67
CA ALA A 164 -7.56 -14.56 9.11
C ALA A 164 -7.93 -15.44 7.91
N GLN A 165 -6.95 -15.73 7.03
CA GLN A 165 -7.09 -16.70 5.96
C GLN A 165 -6.26 -17.95 6.32
N PRO A 166 -6.90 -19.05 6.76
CA PRO A 166 -6.18 -20.25 7.21
C PRO A 166 -5.28 -20.83 6.12
N LEU A 167 -4.17 -21.48 6.49
CA LEU A 167 -3.25 -22.07 5.51
C LEU A 167 -3.92 -23.14 4.62
N SER A 168 -4.94 -23.82 5.14
CA SER A 168 -5.76 -24.78 4.38
C SER A 168 -6.58 -24.16 3.25
N SER A 169 -6.73 -22.83 3.20
CA SER A 169 -7.37 -22.11 2.10
C SER A 169 -6.52 -22.05 0.82
N ASN A 170 -5.26 -22.51 0.87
CA ASN A 170 -4.25 -22.35 -0.18
C ASN A 170 -3.81 -20.90 -0.43
N ILE A 171 -4.03 -19.99 0.52
CA ILE A 171 -3.56 -18.59 0.44
C ILE A 171 -2.06 -18.48 0.12
N LEU A 172 -1.22 -19.37 0.64
CA LEU A 172 0.21 -19.35 0.35
C LEU A 172 0.51 -19.73 -1.10
N GLU A 173 -0.23 -20.67 -1.68
CA GLU A 173 -0.07 -21.04 -3.09
C GLU A 173 -0.57 -19.93 -4.02
N PHE A 174 -1.66 -19.26 -3.64
CA PHE A 174 -2.11 -18.04 -4.31
C PHE A 174 -1.00 -16.97 -4.30
N MET A 175 -0.44 -16.65 -3.13
CA MET A 175 0.62 -15.63 -3.01
C MET A 175 1.89 -16.00 -3.82
N LYS A 176 2.27 -17.29 -3.85
CA LYS A 176 3.39 -17.77 -4.67
C LYS A 176 3.13 -17.67 -6.18
N ALA A 177 1.87 -17.78 -6.61
CA ALA A 177 1.50 -17.71 -8.02
C ALA A 177 1.49 -16.27 -8.56
N LEU A 178 1.19 -15.27 -7.71
CA LEU A 178 1.05 -13.87 -8.13
C LEU A 178 2.24 -13.34 -8.97
N PRO A 179 3.52 -13.52 -8.58
CA PRO A 179 4.64 -12.99 -9.36
C PRO A 179 4.73 -13.59 -10.77
N GLN A 180 4.46 -14.89 -10.92
CA GLN A 180 4.46 -15.52 -12.24
C GLN A 180 3.28 -15.04 -13.08
N CYS A 181 2.09 -14.96 -12.49
CA CYS A 181 0.90 -14.43 -13.18
C CYS A 181 1.07 -12.97 -13.61
N ALA A 182 1.76 -12.16 -12.82
CA ALA A 182 2.10 -10.77 -13.14
C ALA A 182 3.07 -10.71 -14.33
N LYS A 183 4.15 -11.50 -14.27
CA LYS A 183 5.15 -11.58 -15.34
C LYS A 183 4.54 -12.00 -16.67
N ASP A 184 3.63 -12.98 -16.67
CA ASP A 184 2.95 -13.45 -17.89
C ASP A 184 2.09 -12.36 -18.55
N ARG A 185 1.72 -11.31 -17.81
CA ARG A 185 0.94 -10.15 -18.27
C ARG A 185 1.76 -8.89 -18.46
N GLY A 186 3.09 -8.96 -18.32
CA GLY A 186 3.98 -7.80 -18.45
C GLY A 186 3.88 -6.80 -17.30
N ILE A 187 3.40 -7.24 -16.14
CA ILE A 187 3.37 -6.47 -14.89
C ILE A 187 4.67 -6.79 -14.13
N THR A 188 5.39 -5.78 -13.66
CA THR A 188 6.76 -5.91 -13.11
C THR A 188 6.91 -5.34 -11.71
#